data_AF-A0A7V2JJN2-F1
#
_entry.id   AF-A0A7V2JJN2-F1
#
_cell.length_a   1.000
_cell.length_b   1.000
_cell.length_c   1.000
_cell.angle_alpha   90.00
_cell.angle_beta   90.00
_cell.angle_gamma   90.00
#
_symmetry.space_group_name_H-M   'P 1'
#
loop_
_entity.id
_entity.type
_entity.pdbx_description
1 polymer ?
#
loop_
_entity_poly.entity_id
_entity_poly.type
_entity_poly.pdbx_seq_one_letter_code
_entity_poly.pdbx_strand_id
1 'polypeptide(L)'
;MNILDTSNRVEGREMAYNFLTYNEQQLYLLPASIVEWVKDDSLARFVGETVNLLDRREQLQGFYAGYRKDGWGHPAYHPRMLVKVLVYGYSVGVTSSRKLAAGCENEVALSYLTANQQPDFRTISDFRKE
;
A
#
# COMPACT_ATOMS: atom_id res chain seq x y z
N MET A 1 36.12 3.06 -57.63
CA MET A 1 37.12 3.80 -56.84
C MET A 1 36.88 3.48 -55.38
N ASN A 2 37.77 2.68 -54.79
CA ASN A 2 37.94 2.23 -53.38
C ASN A 2 36.70 1.59 -52.70
N ILE A 3 36.62 0.28 -52.45
CA ILE A 3 37.56 -0.73 -51.86
C ILE A 3 38.14 -0.29 -50.52
N LEU A 4 37.47 -0.67 -49.43
CA LEU A 4 37.92 -1.60 -48.36
C LEU A 4 36.60 -2.25 -47.84
N ASP A 5 36.34 -3.56 -47.94
CA ASP A 5 37.03 -4.69 -47.30
C ASP A 5 37.14 -4.47 -45.78
N THR A 6 36.75 -5.33 -44.85
CA THR A 6 36.49 -6.77 -44.85
C THR A 6 35.80 -7.06 -43.50
N SER A 7 35.07 -8.17 -43.41
CA SER A 7 35.02 -9.00 -42.20
C SER A 7 34.63 -8.34 -40.86
N ASN A 8 33.34 -8.35 -40.54
CA ASN A 8 32.97 -8.79 -39.20
C ASN A 8 31.70 -9.65 -39.26
N ARG A 9 31.84 -10.86 -39.82
CA ARG A 9 30.98 -11.98 -39.44
C ARG A 9 31.33 -12.28 -37.99
N VAL A 10 30.54 -11.72 -37.07
CA VAL A 10 30.51 -12.21 -35.70
C VAL A 10 29.74 -13.54 -35.75
N GLU A 11 30.46 -14.60 -36.12
CA GLU A 11 30.05 -15.99 -35.89
C GLU A 11 30.18 -16.27 -34.38
N GLY A 12 29.31 -15.65 -33.61
CA GLY A 12 28.96 -16.07 -32.26
C GLY A 12 27.50 -16.46 -32.31
N ARG A 13 27.11 -17.59 -31.72
CA ARG A 13 25.70 -17.91 -31.51
C ARG A 13 25.08 -16.77 -30.69
N GLU A 14 24.44 -15.84 -31.39
CA GLU A 14 23.72 -14.74 -30.78
C GLU A 14 22.49 -15.36 -30.13
N MET A 15 22.58 -15.59 -28.82
CA MET A 15 21.38 -15.75 -28.01
C MET A 15 20.72 -14.37 -28.05
N ALA A 16 19.93 -14.12 -29.11
CA ALA A 16 19.19 -12.91 -29.30
C ALA A 16 18.11 -12.86 -28.22
N TYR A 17 18.48 -12.39 -27.04
CA TYR A 17 17.57 -12.33 -25.91
C TYR A 17 16.48 -11.32 -26.22
N ASN A 18 15.26 -11.82 -26.37
CA ASN A 18 14.07 -11.01 -26.60
C ASN A 18 13.56 -10.47 -25.26
N PHE A 19 14.23 -9.46 -24.72
CA PHE A 19 13.81 -8.77 -23.49
C PHE A 19 12.86 -7.63 -23.80
N LEU A 20 11.89 -7.41 -22.90
CA LEU A 20 11.12 -6.17 -22.88
C LEU A 20 12.03 -5.00 -22.48
N THR A 21 11.71 -3.79 -22.95
CA THR A 21 12.42 -2.57 -22.55
C THR A 21 12.28 -2.36 -21.04
N TYR A 22 13.42 -2.23 -20.36
CA TYR A 22 13.50 -1.96 -18.92
C TYR A 22 13.74 -0.47 -18.69
N ASN A 23 12.80 0.23 -18.04
CA ASN A 23 12.93 1.63 -17.69
C ASN A 23 12.28 1.92 -16.32
N GLU A 24 13.10 2.08 -15.27
CA GLU A 24 12.64 2.45 -13.92
C GLU A 24 12.11 3.89 -13.83
N GLN A 25 12.50 4.75 -14.78
CA GLN A 25 12.14 6.17 -14.83
C GLN A 25 10.88 6.41 -15.68
N GLN A 26 10.05 5.38 -15.86
CA GLN A 26 8.81 5.48 -16.61
C GLN A 26 7.87 6.50 -15.97
N LEU A 27 7.47 7.51 -16.74
CA LEU A 27 6.54 8.55 -16.31
C LEU A 27 5.11 8.20 -16.76
N TYR A 28 4.16 8.38 -15.85
CA TYR A 28 2.74 8.42 -16.17
C TYR A 28 2.31 9.87 -16.41
N LEU A 29 1.33 10.09 -17.29
CA LEU A 29 0.78 11.43 -17.54
C LEU A 29 0.15 12.03 -16.27
N LEU A 30 -0.51 11.18 -15.48
CA LEU A 30 -1.04 11.50 -14.16
C LEU A 30 -0.61 10.40 -13.17
N PRO A 31 -0.44 10.71 -11.88
CA PRO A 31 -0.23 9.68 -10.86
C PRO A 31 -1.39 8.68 -10.89
N ALA A 32 -1.06 7.40 -11.06
CA ALA A 32 -2.06 6.33 -10.99
C ALA A 32 -2.73 6.32 -9.61
N SER A 33 -4.04 6.10 -9.59
CA SER A 33 -4.79 6.02 -8.34
C SER A 33 -4.32 4.80 -7.54
N ILE A 34 -4.17 4.93 -6.22
CA ILE A 34 -3.74 3.79 -5.38
C ILE A 34 -4.64 2.55 -5.54
N VAL A 35 -5.91 2.78 -5.85
CA VAL A 35 -6.91 1.73 -6.09
C VAL A 35 -6.55 0.87 -7.30
N GLU A 36 -5.89 1.45 -8.32
CA GLU A 36 -5.48 0.74 -9.54
C GLU A 36 -4.33 -0.24 -9.28
N TRP A 37 -3.53 0.01 -8.24
CA TRP A 37 -2.43 -0.88 -7.84
C TRP A 37 -2.91 -2.06 -6.98
N VAL A 38 -4.16 -2.05 -6.52
CA VAL A 38 -4.75 -3.07 -5.66
C VAL A 38 -5.72 -3.95 -6.45
N LYS A 39 -5.30 -5.20 -6.69
CA LYS A 39 -6.13 -6.22 -7.35
C LYS A 39 -7.48 -6.40 -6.65
N ASP A 40 -8.50 -6.73 -7.45
CA ASP A 40 -9.88 -6.88 -6.97
C ASP A 40 -10.05 -8.01 -5.95
N ASP A 41 -9.28 -9.09 -6.08
CA ASP A 41 -9.26 -10.26 -5.20
C ASP A 41 -8.27 -10.14 -4.02
N SER A 42 -7.69 -8.95 -3.81
CA SER A 42 -6.69 -8.75 -2.75
C SER A 42 -7.27 -8.82 -1.35
N LEU A 43 -6.44 -9.31 -0.42
CA LEU A 43 -6.75 -9.30 1.02
C LEU A 43 -7.06 -7.89 1.53
N ALA A 44 -6.38 -6.86 1.00
CA ALA A 44 -6.61 -5.47 1.39
C ALA A 44 -8.06 -5.03 1.07
N ARG A 45 -8.59 -5.38 -0.10
CA ARG A 45 -10.00 -5.09 -0.43
C ARG A 45 -10.95 -5.86 0.48
N PHE A 46 -10.69 -7.14 0.69
CA PHE A 46 -11.52 -7.96 1.58
C PHE A 46 -11.58 -7.40 3.01
N VAL A 47 -10.42 -7.06 3.60
CA VAL A 47 -10.33 -6.43 4.93
C VAL A 47 -11.04 -5.07 4.92
N GLY A 48 -10.78 -4.25 3.89
CA GLY A 48 -11.41 -2.94 3.73
C GLY A 48 -12.94 -3.00 3.76
N GLU A 49 -13.52 -3.88 2.94
CA GLU A 49 -14.98 -4.08 2.86
C GLU A 49 -15.56 -4.69 4.13
N THR A 50 -14.88 -5.66 4.73
CA THR A 50 -15.31 -6.29 5.98
C THR A 50 -15.37 -5.26 7.10
N VAL A 51 -14.32 -4.47 7.28
CA VAL A 51 -14.30 -3.44 8.33
C VAL A 51 -15.28 -2.31 8.03
N ASN A 52 -15.46 -1.91 6.76
CA ASN A 52 -16.51 -0.97 6.37
C ASN A 52 -17.92 -1.50 6.68
N LEU A 53 -18.16 -2.80 6.51
CA LEU A 53 -19.43 -3.43 6.88
C LEU A 53 -19.65 -3.39 8.40
N LEU A 54 -18.64 -3.74 9.20
CA LEU A 54 -18.72 -3.70 10.66
C LEU A 54 -19.00 -2.27 11.18
N ASP A 55 -18.33 -1.27 10.62
CA ASP A 55 -18.54 0.14 10.94
C ASP A 55 -19.98 0.59 10.63
N ARG A 56 -20.49 0.24 9.44
CA ARG A 56 -21.89 0.51 9.03
C ARG A 56 -22.93 -0.20 9.89
N ARG A 57 -22.57 -1.31 10.52
CA ARG A 57 -23.41 -2.07 11.47
C ARG A 57 -23.21 -1.58 12.91
N GLU A 58 -22.54 -0.45 13.10
CA GLU A 58 -22.26 0.17 14.38
C GLU A 58 -21.47 -0.73 15.35
N GLN A 59 -20.74 -1.72 14.83
CA GLN A 59 -19.96 -2.65 15.64
C GLN A 59 -18.62 -2.05 16.11
N LEU A 60 -18.21 -0.91 15.55
CA LEU A 60 -16.97 -0.22 15.93
C LEU A 60 -17.20 0.94 16.91
N GLN A 61 -18.43 1.20 17.37
CA GLN A 61 -18.76 2.39 18.17
C GLN A 61 -17.97 2.50 19.47
N GLY A 62 -17.55 1.37 20.06
CA GLY A 62 -16.70 1.35 21.25
C GLY A 62 -15.39 2.13 21.06
N PHE A 63 -14.76 2.02 19.89
CA PHE A 63 -13.53 2.75 19.57
C PHE A 63 -13.74 4.26 19.41
N TYR A 64 -14.97 4.73 19.18
CA TYR A 64 -15.25 6.17 19.05
C TYR A 64 -15.53 6.83 20.41
N ALA A 65 -15.75 6.06 21.48
CA ALA A 65 -16.19 6.56 22.78
C ALA A 65 -15.17 7.51 23.46
N GLY A 66 -13.87 7.32 23.20
CA GLY A 66 -12.79 8.17 23.73
C GLY A 66 -12.58 9.49 22.99
N TYR A 67 -13.22 9.69 21.83
CA TYR A 67 -13.02 10.87 21.00
C TYR A 67 -13.98 12.00 21.37
N ARG A 68 -13.44 13.22 21.45
CA ARG A 68 -14.24 14.43 21.70
C ARG A 68 -15.15 14.70 20.49
N LYS A 69 -16.41 15.01 20.76
CA LYS A 69 -17.42 15.34 19.74
C LYS A 69 -17.45 16.82 19.35
N ASP A 70 -16.69 17.66 20.04
CA ASP A 70 -16.66 19.11 19.83
C ASP A 70 -15.74 19.54 18.68
N GLY A 71 -14.89 18.64 18.17
CA GLY A 71 -13.97 18.91 17.07
C GLY A 71 -12.72 19.72 17.46
N TRP A 72 -12.45 19.89 18.75
CA TRP A 72 -11.28 20.64 19.23
C TRP A 72 -10.10 19.71 19.53
N GLY A 73 -8.91 20.13 19.12
CA GLY A 73 -7.65 19.42 19.38
C GLY A 73 -6.90 19.03 18.11
N HIS A 74 -5.85 18.22 18.26
CA HIS A 74 -5.14 17.66 17.12
C HIS A 74 -6.03 16.65 16.37
N PRO A 75 -6.10 16.69 15.03
CA PRO A 75 -6.89 15.73 14.27
C PRO A 75 -6.48 14.29 14.59
N ALA A 76 -7.45 13.48 14.96
CA ALA A 76 -7.22 12.06 15.17
C ALA A 76 -7.43 11.26 13.88
N TYR A 77 -6.72 10.14 13.78
CA TYR A 77 -6.98 9.15 12.76
C TYR A 77 -8.31 8.44 13.00
N HIS A 78 -9.00 8.08 11.92
CA HIS A 78 -10.32 7.46 12.03
C HIS A 78 -10.20 6.04 12.61
N PRO A 79 -10.97 5.68 13.67
CA PRO A 79 -10.91 4.34 14.28
C PRO A 79 -11.07 3.20 13.26
N ARG A 80 -12.04 3.31 12.35
CA ARG A 80 -12.19 2.38 11.21
C ARG A 80 -10.89 2.14 10.43
N MET A 81 -10.09 3.18 10.18
CA MET A 81 -8.83 3.04 9.44
C MET A 81 -7.79 2.29 10.26
N LEU A 82 -7.68 2.59 11.55
CA LEU A 82 -6.75 1.89 12.44
C LEU A 82 -7.13 0.42 12.64
N VAL A 83 -8.44 0.10 12.69
CA VAL A 83 -8.93 -1.30 12.69
C VAL A 83 -8.51 -2.02 11.41
N LYS A 84 -8.63 -1.40 10.23
CA LYS A 84 -8.17 -2.00 8.96
C LYS A 84 -6.68 -2.34 9.01
N VAL A 85 -5.83 -1.43 9.51
CA VAL A 85 -4.38 -1.64 9.65
C VAL A 85 -4.10 -2.85 10.55
N LEU A 86 -4.76 -2.93 11.71
CA LEU A 86 -4.57 -4.04 12.65
C LEU A 86 -5.05 -5.37 12.08
N VAL A 87 -6.26 -5.43 11.52
CA VAL A 87 -6.83 -6.66 10.95
C VAL A 87 -5.99 -7.15 9.77
N TYR A 88 -5.58 -6.26 8.87
CA TYR A 88 -4.72 -6.63 7.75
C TYR A 88 -3.37 -7.13 8.26
N GLY A 89 -2.72 -6.38 9.15
CA GLY A 89 -1.45 -6.75 9.76
C GLY A 89 -1.48 -8.14 10.39
N TYR A 90 -2.49 -8.44 11.20
CA TYR A 90 -2.64 -9.74 11.83
C TYR A 90 -2.90 -10.87 10.82
N SER A 91 -3.64 -10.58 9.76
CA SER A 91 -3.91 -11.55 8.68
C SER A 91 -2.65 -11.96 7.91
N VAL A 92 -1.64 -11.06 7.85
CA VAL A 92 -0.34 -11.34 7.20
C VAL A 92 0.79 -11.62 8.19
N GLY A 93 0.48 -11.80 9.48
CA GLY A 93 1.47 -12.11 10.52
C GLY A 93 2.35 -10.93 10.98
N VAL A 94 1.98 -9.69 10.66
CA VAL A 94 2.69 -8.47 11.08
C VAL A 94 1.99 -7.85 12.29
N THR A 95 2.59 -8.04 13.47
CA THR A 95 2.04 -7.51 14.74
C THR A 95 2.77 -6.27 15.26
N SER A 96 4.00 -6.03 14.82
CA SER A 96 4.81 -4.88 15.26
C SER A 96 4.21 -3.57 14.75
N SER A 97 3.83 -2.68 15.66
CA SER A 97 3.31 -1.35 15.30
C SER A 97 4.29 -0.54 14.46
N ARG A 98 5.60 -0.72 14.66
CA ARG A 98 6.64 -0.09 13.82
C ARG A 98 6.63 -0.62 12.39
N LYS A 99 6.48 -1.95 12.23
CA LYS A 99 6.38 -2.56 10.90
C LYS A 99 5.10 -2.12 10.19
N LEU A 100 3.99 -2.03 10.92
CA LEU A 100 2.72 -1.53 10.37
C LEU A 100 2.81 -0.05 9.94
N ALA A 101 3.43 0.80 10.76
CA ALA A 101 3.66 2.20 10.40
C ALA A 101 4.52 2.33 9.13
N ALA A 102 5.64 1.59 9.06
CA ALA A 102 6.48 1.55 7.86
C ALA A 102 5.72 1.01 6.64
N GLY A 103 4.84 0.03 6.82
CA GLY A 103 3.99 -0.49 5.77
C GLY A 103 2.95 0.53 5.27
N CYS A 104 2.42 1.41 6.14
CA CYS A 104 1.52 2.48 5.71
C CYS A 104 2.19 3.49 4.75
N GLU A 105 3.51 3.61 4.82
CA GLU A 105 4.31 4.47 3.94
C GLU A 105 4.73 3.74 2.65
N ASN A 106 5.11 2.47 2.75
CA ASN A 106 5.84 1.76 1.69
C ASN A 106 5.06 0.63 1.01
N GLU A 107 3.97 0.13 1.61
CA GLU A 107 3.17 -0.97 1.07
C GLU A 107 1.86 -0.47 0.47
N VAL A 108 1.62 -0.79 -0.81
CA VAL A 108 0.41 -0.43 -1.55
C VAL A 108 -0.87 -0.88 -0.82
N ALA A 109 -0.87 -2.08 -0.24
CA ALA A 109 -2.02 -2.63 0.46
C ALA A 109 -2.41 -1.82 1.71
N LEU A 110 -1.44 -1.46 2.55
CA LEU A 110 -1.68 -0.66 3.73
C LEU A 110 -2.00 0.79 3.36
N SER A 111 -1.28 1.36 2.40
CA SER A 111 -1.57 2.71 1.91
C SER A 111 -2.98 2.82 1.30
N TYR A 112 -3.47 1.78 0.62
CA TYR A 112 -4.86 1.70 0.18
C TYR A 112 -5.83 1.71 1.37
N LEU A 113 -5.58 0.90 2.40
CA LEU A 113 -6.43 0.82 3.59
C LEU A 113 -6.45 2.10 4.41
N THR A 114 -5.35 2.85 4.41
CA THR A 114 -5.21 4.14 5.11
C THR A 114 -5.54 5.35 4.24
N ALA A 115 -5.91 5.16 2.98
CA ALA A 115 -6.11 6.24 2.01
C ALA A 115 -4.89 7.20 1.95
N ASN A 116 -3.68 6.63 1.85
CA ASN A 116 -2.38 7.31 1.89
C ASN A 116 -2.06 8.07 3.19
N GLN A 117 -2.84 7.88 4.26
CA GLN A 117 -2.48 8.42 5.57
C GLN A 117 -1.41 7.54 6.24
N GLN A 118 -0.53 8.16 7.02
CA GLN A 118 0.65 7.51 7.61
C GLN A 118 0.59 7.60 9.14
N PRO A 119 -0.27 6.82 9.81
CA PRO A 119 -0.30 6.77 11.26
C PRO A 119 1.05 6.27 11.79
N ASP A 120 1.58 6.96 12.80
CA ASP A 120 2.85 6.58 13.40
C ASP A 120 2.70 5.32 14.28
N PHE A 121 3.83 4.75 14.67
CA PHE A 121 3.82 3.52 15.47
C PHE A 121 3.17 3.72 16.85
N ARG A 122 3.18 4.95 17.39
CA ARG A 122 2.56 5.27 18.69
C ARG A 122 1.05 5.26 18.57
N THR A 123 0.50 5.94 17.57
CA THR A 123 -0.93 5.90 17.21
C THR A 123 -1.42 4.47 17.09
N ILE A 124 -0.74 3.63 16.31
CA ILE A 124 -1.13 2.22 16.13
C ILE A 124 -1.01 1.44 17.45
N SER A 125 0.03 1.70 18.24
CA SER A 125 0.25 1.03 19.52
C SER A 125 -0.73 1.43 20.59
N ASP A 126 -1.18 2.69 20.60
CA ASP A 126 -2.10 3.21 21.61
C ASP A 126 -3.53 2.81 21.27
N PHE A 127 -3.93 2.90 19.99
CA PHE A 127 -5.22 2.40 19.52
C PHE A 127 -5.44 0.92 19.83
N ARG A 128 -4.38 0.10 19.81
CA ARG A 128 -4.45 -1.33 20.14
C ARG A 128 -4.84 -1.62 21.61
N LYS A 129 -4.64 -0.66 22.51
CA LYS A 129 -4.91 -0.81 23.94
C LYS A 129 -6.32 -0.38 24.33
N GLU A 130 -7.07 0.24 23.41
CA GLU A 130 -8.44 0.69 23.61
C GLU A 130 -9.43 -0.47 23.77
#